data_AF-A0A4T0LX77-F1
#
_entry.id   AF-A0A4T0LX77-F1
#
_cell.length_a   1.000
_cell.length_b   1.000
_cell.length_c   1.000
_cell.angle_alpha   90.00
_cell.angle_beta   90.00
_cell.angle_gamma   90.00
#
_symmetry.space_group_name_H-M   'P 1'
#
loop_
_entity.id
_entity.type
_entity.pdbx_description
1 polymer ?
#
loop_
_entity_poly.entity_id
_entity_poly.type
_entity_poly.pdbx_seq_one_letter_code
_entity_poly.pdbx_strand_id
1 'polypeptide(L)'
;MTTQYVKELLPPIKLYRRLLRIHRTLPKDFRLMGDGYLRDEFRRHQNIDNPLQIIGFLSSWKIYLDQMQNPSMKQKMNLDDLLTKLSHEQVSQLYELLNEIKKL
;
A
#
# COMPACT_ATOMS: atom_id res chain seq x y z
N MET A 1 -10.98 2.14 -18.01
CA MET A 1 -10.54 3.46 -17.53
C MET A 1 -9.45 3.30 -16.46
N THR A 2 -8.32 2.66 -16.74
CA THR A 2 -7.27 2.35 -15.72
C THR A 2 -5.90 2.97 -16.02
N THR A 3 -5.76 3.69 -17.14
CA THR A 3 -4.46 4.16 -17.65
C THR A 3 -4.03 5.54 -17.12
N GLN A 4 -4.88 6.24 -16.34
CA GLN A 4 -4.59 7.62 -15.91
C GLN A 4 -3.66 7.71 -14.68
N TYR A 5 -3.57 6.67 -13.84
CA TYR A 5 -2.85 6.74 -12.55
C TYR A 5 -1.34 6.47 -12.63
N VAL A 6 -0.86 5.86 -13.71
CA VAL A 6 0.58 5.52 -13.86
C VAL A 6 1.40 6.73 -14.33
N LYS A 7 0.76 7.88 -14.60
CA LYS A 7 1.42 8.97 -15.34
C LYS A 7 2.58 9.65 -14.61
N GLU A 8 2.77 9.48 -13.29
CA GLU A 8 3.99 9.93 -12.59
C GLU A 8 4.33 9.05 -11.38
N LEU A 9 5.02 7.94 -11.61
CA LEU A 9 5.72 7.20 -10.56
C LEU A 9 6.82 8.09 -9.96
N LEU A 10 6.72 8.36 -8.65
CA LEU A 10 7.75 9.12 -7.95
C LEU A 10 8.96 8.21 -7.63
N PRO A 11 10.20 8.71 -7.78
CA PRO A 11 11.39 8.02 -7.28
C PRO A 11 11.25 7.66 -5.79
N PRO A 12 11.81 6.52 -5.33
CA PRO A 12 11.59 6.00 -3.97
C PRO A 12 11.83 7.04 -2.87
N ILE A 13 12.94 7.77 -2.93
CA ILE A 13 13.29 8.78 -1.91
C ILE A 13 12.32 9.97 -1.93
N LYS A 14 11.86 10.40 -3.12
CA LYS A 14 10.89 11.49 -3.26
C LYS A 14 9.53 11.08 -2.69
N LEU A 15 9.11 9.85 -2.99
CA LEU A 15 7.86 9.27 -2.48
C LEU A 15 7.89 9.16 -0.95
N TYR A 16 8.94 8.56 -0.39
CA TYR A 16 9.14 8.40 1.05
C TYR A 16 9.05 9.73 1.80
N ARG A 17 9.75 10.76 1.32
CA ARG A 17 9.71 12.11 1.93
C ARG A 17 8.32 12.74 1.87
N ARG A 18 7.56 12.49 0.79
CA ARG A 18 6.22 13.05 0.63
C ARG A 18 5.20 12.33 1.54
N LEU A 19 5.36 11.03 1.75
CA LEU A 19 4.57 10.26 2.71
C LEU A 19 4.80 10.74 4.16
N LEU A 20 6.06 10.91 4.57
CA LEU A 20 6.36 11.48 5.89
C LEU A 20 5.79 12.89 6.08
N ARG A 21 5.70 13.69 5.02
CA ARG A 21 5.07 15.01 5.07
C ARG A 21 3.55 14.90 5.25
N ILE A 22 2.88 13.99 4.54
CA ILE A 22 1.42 13.85 4.69
C ILE A 22 1.05 13.27 6.06
N HIS A 23 1.86 12.39 6.64
CA HIS A 23 1.64 11.90 8.01
C HIS A 23 1.67 13.03 9.07
N ARG A 24 2.23 14.21 8.75
CA ARG A 24 2.17 15.38 9.65
C ARG A 24 0.78 15.96 9.82
N THR A 25 -0.19 15.55 9.01
CA THR A 25 -1.60 15.93 9.19
C THR A 25 -2.35 14.95 10.10
N LEU A 26 -1.78 13.76 10.37
CA LEU A 26 -2.40 12.74 11.23
C LEU A 26 -2.26 13.11 12.72
N PRO A 27 -3.20 12.64 13.58
CA PRO A 27 -3.03 12.67 15.02
C PRO A 27 -1.73 11.98 15.46
N LYS A 28 -1.19 12.39 16.60
CA LYS A 28 0.16 12.01 17.06
C LYS A 28 0.40 10.50 17.06
N ASP A 29 -0.53 9.72 17.61
CA ASP A 29 -0.36 8.27 17.75
C ASP A 29 -0.36 7.56 16.38
N PHE A 30 -1.28 7.95 15.49
CA PHE A 30 -1.34 7.45 14.13
C PHE A 30 -0.09 7.81 13.32
N ARG A 31 0.47 9.00 13.53
CA ARG A 31 1.73 9.41 12.89
C ARG A 31 2.90 8.56 13.36
N LEU A 32 3.05 8.35 14.67
CA LEU A 32 4.14 7.55 15.23
C LEU A 32 4.11 6.12 14.67
N MET A 33 2.93 5.51 14.65
CA MET A 33 2.74 4.19 14.07
C MET A 33 3.02 4.18 12.56
N GLY A 34 2.44 5.13 11.81
CA GLY A 34 2.59 5.20 10.35
C GLY A 34 4.02 5.49 9.89
N ASP A 35 4.73 6.38 10.56
CA ASP A 35 6.14 6.70 10.25
C ASP A 35 7.07 5.52 10.54
N GLY A 36 6.78 4.75 11.60
CA GLY A 36 7.49 3.50 11.92
C GLY A 36 7.27 2.46 10.82
N TYR A 37 6.01 2.18 10.49
CA TYR A 37 5.63 1.23 9.45
C TYR A 37 6.25 1.58 8.09
N LEU A 38 6.15 2.86 7.68
CA LEU A 38 6.71 3.32 6.41
C LEU A 38 8.22 3.09 6.33
N ARG A 39 8.95 3.36 7.41
CA ARG A 39 10.40 3.15 7.49
C ARG A 39 10.76 1.68 7.31
N ASP A 40 10.05 0.79 8.01
CA ASP A 40 10.30 -0.64 7.96
C ASP A 40 10.00 -1.20 6.58
N GLU A 41 8.89 -0.80 5.95
CA GLU A 41 8.54 -1.26 4.61
C GLU A 41 9.55 -0.83 3.54
N PHE A 42 9.97 0.44 3.54
CA PHE A 42 11.01 0.91 2.62
C PHE A 42 12.35 0.22 2.86
N ARG A 43 12.66 -0.16 4.11
CA ARG A 43 13.86 -0.94 4.43
C ARG A 43 13.75 -2.38 3.96
N ARG A 44 12.59 -3.05 4.14
CA ARG A 44 12.35 -4.41 3.64
C ARG A 44 12.47 -4.48 2.11
N HIS A 45 12.05 -3.43 1.42
CA HIS A 45 11.99 -3.38 -0.04
C HIS A 45 13.23 -2.71 -0.69
N GLN A 46 14.28 -2.42 0.09
CA GLN A 46 15.47 -1.69 -0.41
C GLN A 46 16.30 -2.48 -1.43
N ASN A 47 16.27 -3.81 -1.37
CA ASN A 47 17.09 -4.74 -2.18
C ASN A 47 16.25 -5.55 -3.17
N ILE A 48 15.11 -5.03 -3.61
CA ILE A 48 14.29 -5.71 -4.63
C ILE A 48 14.95 -5.48 -5.99
N ASP A 49 15.29 -6.57 -6.67
CA ASP A 49 15.88 -6.52 -8.01
C ASP A 49 14.82 -6.60 -9.12
N ASN A 50 13.65 -7.18 -8.82
CA ASN A 50 12.61 -7.36 -9.83
C ASN A 50 11.91 -6.02 -10.12
N PRO A 51 12.04 -5.46 -11.35
CA PRO A 51 11.50 -4.14 -11.68
C PRO A 51 9.97 -4.07 -11.57
N LEU A 52 9.26 -5.17 -11.83
CA LEU A 52 7.80 -5.21 -11.69
C LEU A 52 7.37 -5.09 -10.22
N GLN A 53 8.12 -5.72 -9.30
CA GLN A 53 7.87 -5.59 -7.87
C GLN A 53 8.16 -4.17 -7.36
N ILE A 54 9.23 -3.53 -7.85
CA ILE A 54 9.53 -2.12 -7.55
C ILE A 54 8.39 -1.22 -8.02
N ILE A 55 7.90 -1.41 -9.26
CA ILE A 55 6.79 -0.63 -9.81
C ILE A 55 5.52 -0.85 -8.98
N GLY A 56 5.21 -2.10 -8.63
CA GLY A 56 4.07 -2.44 -7.78
C GLY A 56 4.14 -1.77 -6.40
N PHE A 57 5.31 -1.82 -5.77
CA PHE A 57 5.57 -1.18 -4.48
C PHE A 57 5.34 0.34 -4.56
N LEU A 58 6.00 1.01 -5.51
CA LEU A 58 5.90 2.46 -5.67
C LEU A 58 4.47 2.91 -6.05
N SER A 59 3.80 2.15 -6.90
CA SER A 59 2.41 2.43 -7.30
C SER A 59 1.46 2.35 -6.10
N SER A 60 1.61 1.33 -5.26
CA SER A 60 0.78 1.14 -4.07
C SER A 60 0.91 2.29 -3.09
N TRP A 61 2.15 2.72 -2.82
CA TRP A 61 2.42 3.87 -1.95
C TRP A 61 1.97 5.20 -2.55
N LYS A 62 2.01 5.34 -3.88
CA LYS A 62 1.47 6.51 -4.57
C LYS A 62 -0.06 6.59 -4.46
N ILE A 63 -0.76 5.48 -4.61
CA ILE A 63 -2.21 5.40 -4.42
C ILE A 63 -2.57 5.80 -2.98
N TYR A 64 -1.89 5.25 -1.98
CA TYR A 64 -2.10 5.63 -0.58
C TYR A 64 -1.88 7.14 -0.36
N LEU A 65 -0.79 7.69 -0.90
CA LEU A 65 -0.51 9.13 -0.83
C LEU A 65 -1.64 9.96 -1.45
N ASP A 66 -2.14 9.57 -2.62
CA ASP A 66 -3.20 10.30 -3.32
C ASP A 66 -4.54 10.24 -2.56
N GLN A 67 -4.86 9.09 -1.97
CA GLN A 67 -6.04 8.93 -1.10
C GLN A 67 -5.94 9.79 0.17
N MET A 68 -4.74 9.94 0.73
CA MET A 68 -4.48 10.81 1.87
C MET A 68 -4.58 12.30 1.50
N GLN A 69 -4.19 12.68 0.28
CA GLN A 69 -4.27 14.06 -0.21
C GLN A 69 -5.68 14.45 -0.64
N ASN A 70 -6.47 13.53 -1.18
CA ASN A 70 -7.85 13.75 -1.59
C ASN A 70 -8.77 12.70 -0.95
N PRO A 71 -9.37 13.00 0.22
CA PRO A 71 -10.30 12.08 0.88
C PRO A 71 -11.54 11.72 0.04
N SER A 72 -11.93 12.57 -0.92
CA SER A 72 -12.98 12.30 -1.91
C SER A 72 -12.61 11.20 -2.91
N MET A 73 -11.31 10.95 -3.08
CA MET A 73 -10.74 9.89 -3.92
C MET A 73 -10.51 8.59 -3.14
N LYS A 74 -11.06 8.47 -1.91
CA LYS A 74 -11.10 7.19 -1.19
C LYS A 74 -11.92 6.21 -2.02
N GLN A 75 -11.23 5.50 -2.90
CA GLN A 75 -11.80 4.39 -3.63
C GLN A 75 -12.20 3.34 -2.58
N LYS A 76 -13.50 3.04 -2.49
CA LYS A 76 -13.94 1.83 -1.79
C LYS A 76 -13.20 0.69 -2.45
N MET A 77 -12.35 0.01 -1.69
CA MET A 77 -11.61 -1.15 -2.17
C MET A 77 -12.67 -2.17 -2.60
N ASN A 78 -12.73 -2.45 -3.90
CA ASN A 78 -13.64 -3.46 -4.40
C ASN A 78 -13.02 -4.82 -4.06
N LEU A 79 -13.64 -5.54 -3.13
CA LEU A 79 -13.13 -6.81 -2.63
C LEU A 79 -12.99 -7.85 -3.75
N ASP A 80 -13.91 -7.85 -4.71
CA ASP A 80 -13.88 -8.78 -5.85
C ASP A 80 -12.67 -8.49 -6.76
N ASP A 81 -12.35 -7.21 -6.98
CA ASP A 81 -11.17 -6.79 -7.75
C ASP A 81 -9.85 -7.10 -6.99
N LEU A 82 -9.87 -7.20 -5.67
CA LEU A 82 -8.72 -7.66 -4.88
C LEU A 82 -8.56 -9.17 -5.00
N LEU A 83 -9.65 -9.94 -4.83
CA LEU A 83 -9.63 -11.40 -4.87
C LEU A 83 -9.15 -11.94 -6.23
N THR A 84 -9.48 -11.26 -7.33
CA THR A 84 -9.01 -11.63 -8.67
C THR A 84 -7.51 -11.39 -8.90
N LYS A 85 -6.86 -10.54 -8.09
CA LYS A 85 -5.42 -10.26 -8.17
C LYS A 85 -4.56 -11.19 -7.31
N LEU A 86 -5.19 -11.95 -6.42
CA LEU A 86 -4.50 -12.91 -5.56
C LEU A 86 -4.29 -14.23 -6.31
N SER A 87 -3.15 -14.85 -6.09
CA SER A 87 -2.91 -16.22 -6.56
C SER A 87 -3.83 -17.20 -5.83
N HIS A 88 -4.07 -18.37 -6.44
CA HIS A 88 -4.90 -19.41 -5.84
C HIS A 88 -4.37 -19.84 -4.45
N GLU A 89 -3.05 -19.89 -4.28
CA GLU A 89 -2.39 -20.18 -3.02
C GLU A 89 -2.66 -19.11 -1.96
N GLN A 90 -2.51 -17.83 -2.30
CA GLN A 90 -2.80 -16.72 -1.38
C GLN A 90 -4.27 -16.70 -0.94
N VAL A 91 -5.20 -17.07 -1.83
CA VAL A 91 -6.62 -17.22 -1.49
C VAL A 91 -6.84 -18.39 -0.52
N SER A 92 -6.16 -19.52 -0.74
CA SER A 92 -6.22 -20.68 0.17
C SER A 92 -5.70 -20.32 1.57
N GLN A 93 -4.55 -19.65 1.66
CA GLN A 93 -3.96 -19.20 2.93
C GLN A 93 -4.90 -18.25 3.68
N LEU A 94 -5.56 -17.32 2.97
CA LEU A 94 -6.56 -16.43 3.56
C LEU A 94 -7.77 -17.19 4.12
N TYR A 95 -8.22 -18.22 3.40
CA TYR A 95 -9.35 -19.05 3.83
C TYR A 95 -9.01 -19.88 5.08
N GLU A 96 -7.81 -20.45 5.15
CA GLU A 96 -7.31 -21.15 6.34
C GLU A 96 -7.25 -20.21 7.55
N LEU A 97 -6.67 -19.01 7.37
CA LEU A 97 -6.62 -18.00 8.42
C LEU A 97 -8.02 -17.61 8.93
N LEU A 98 -8.97 -17.39 8.02
CA LEU A 98 -10.37 -17.09 8.38
C LEU A 98 -10.97 -18.20 9.25
N ASN A 99 -10.71 -19.46 8.90
CA ASN A 99 -11.24 -20.59 9.65
C ASN A 99 -10.59 -20.72 11.03
N GLU A 100 -9.29 -20.45 11.16
CA GLU A 100 -8.64 -20.42 12.47
C GLU A 100 -9.20 -19.30 13.38
N ILE A 101 -9.44 -18.11 12.83
CA ILE A 101 -10.05 -17.01 13.60
C ILE A 101 -11.47 -17.35 14.08
N LYS A 102 -12.27 -18.06 13.27
CA LYS A 102 -13.62 -18.49 13.65
C LYS A 102 -13.66 -19.55 14.75
N LYS A 103 -12.54 -20.25 15.00
CA LYS A 103 -12.41 -21.24 16.08
C LYS A 103 -12.05 -20.58 17.42
N LEU A 104 -11.59 -19.32 17.41
CA LEU A 104 -11.36 -18.51 18.61
C LEU A 104 -12.68 -17.95 19.13
#